data_AF-A0A1F9A960-F1
#
_entry.id   AF-A0A1F9A960-F1
#
_cell.length_a   1.000
_cell.length_b   1.000
_cell.length_c   1.000
_cell.angle_alpha   90.00
_cell.angle_beta   90.00
_cell.angle_gamma   90.00
#
_symmetry.space_group_name_H-M   'P 1'
#
loop_
_entity.id
_entity.type
_entity.pdbx_description
1 polymer ?
#
loop_
_entity_poly.entity_id
_entity_poly.type
_entity_poly.pdbx_seq_one_letter_code
_entity_poly.pdbx_strand_id
1 'polypeptide(L)'
;MAPASPSGSPSSGRQKVFLYVDGSCSGNPGEGGAGVVIKDEQGRIVSRIKKYLGSVTNNRAEYQALIAGLQEAQRMGTSAVEVYLDSELVVNQVNGVYRVRDAELKTLEGEVRRRLG
;
A
#
# COMPACT_ATOMS: atom_id res chain seq x y z
N MET A 1 18.33 -12.55 34.63
CA MET A 1 19.08 -11.82 33.59
C MET A 1 18.21 -11.80 32.35
N ALA A 2 17.56 -10.67 32.04
CA ALA A 2 16.68 -10.55 30.86
C ALA A 2 17.52 -10.41 29.58
N PRO A 3 17.09 -10.93 28.42
CA PRO A 3 17.79 -10.71 27.16
C PRO A 3 17.68 -9.24 26.76
N ALA A 4 18.81 -8.67 26.34
CA ALA A 4 18.90 -7.30 25.85
C ALA A 4 18.02 -7.09 24.61
N SER A 5 17.20 -6.04 24.63
CA SER A 5 16.47 -5.54 23.46
C SER A 5 17.48 -5.09 22.38
N PRO A 6 17.26 -5.39 21.09
CA PRO A 6 18.15 -4.89 20.04
C PRO A 6 17.97 -3.38 19.90
N SER A 7 18.97 -2.63 20.37
CA SER A 7 19.15 -1.20 20.11
C SER A 7 19.60 -1.01 18.66
N GLY A 8 18.63 -0.93 17.75
CA GLY A 8 18.86 -0.48 16.38
C GLY A 8 18.61 1.01 16.27
N SER A 9 19.66 1.83 16.30
CA SER A 9 19.61 3.22 15.86
C SER A 9 19.11 3.26 14.40
N PRO A 10 18.19 4.14 14.01
CA PRO A 10 17.82 4.24 12.60
C PRO A 10 19.04 4.74 11.82
N SER A 11 19.52 3.91 10.89
CA SER A 11 20.51 4.34 9.90
C SER A 11 19.94 5.54 9.15
N SER A 12 20.68 6.65 9.15
CA SER A 12 20.35 7.94 8.55
C SER A 12 20.38 7.94 7.01
N GLY A 13 19.91 6.85 6.39
CA GLY A 13 19.68 6.72 4.96
C GLY A 13 18.19 6.61 4.68
N ARG A 14 17.71 7.26 3.62
CA ARG A 14 16.38 6.97 3.08
C ARG A 14 16.44 5.52 2.57
N GLN A 15 15.78 4.59 3.27
CA GLN A 15 15.83 3.17 2.90
C GLN A 15 14.72 2.80 1.92
N LYS A 16 14.95 1.75 1.13
CA LYS A 16 13.91 1.08 0.35
C LYS A 16 12.98 0.33 1.30
N VAL A 17 11.69 0.29 0.97
CA VAL A 17 10.70 -0.53 1.69
C VAL A 17 9.88 -1.38 0.74
N PHE A 18 9.30 -2.44 1.29
CA PHE A 18 8.42 -3.38 0.60
C PHE A 18 7.01 -3.26 1.17
N LEU A 19 6.03 -2.92 0.32
CA LEU A 19 4.63 -2.74 0.68
C LEU A 19 3.87 -3.99 0.23
N TYR A 20 3.24 -4.68 1.16
CA TYR A 20 2.28 -5.74 0.88
C TYR A 20 0.89 -5.17 1.13
N VAL A 21 0.10 -5.09 0.08
CA VAL A 21 -1.16 -4.34 0.06
C VAL A 21 -2.29 -5.30 -0.30
N ASP A 22 -3.39 -5.21 0.42
CA ASP A 22 -4.62 -5.95 0.14
C ASP A 22 -5.84 -5.07 0.48
N GLY A 23 -6.88 -5.15 -0.34
CA GLY A 23 -8.14 -4.47 -0.13
C GLY A 23 -9.29 -5.37 -0.55
N SER A 24 -10.28 -5.55 0.33
CA SER A 24 -11.35 -6.51 0.08
C SER A 24 -12.69 -6.00 0.61
N CYS A 25 -13.77 -6.58 0.10
CA CYS A 25 -15.14 -6.28 0.51
C CYS A 25 -16.05 -7.51 0.45
N SER A 26 -17.03 -7.56 1.36
CA SER A 26 -18.05 -8.59 1.45
C SER A 26 -19.24 -8.22 0.54
N GLY A 27 -19.19 -8.67 -0.72
CA GLY A 27 -20.11 -8.24 -1.78
C GLY A 27 -19.55 -7.08 -2.60
N ASN A 28 -20.02 -6.84 -3.83
CA ASN A 28 -19.43 -5.86 -4.74
C ASN A 28 -20.50 -4.95 -5.39
N PRO A 29 -20.86 -3.80 -4.79
CA PRO A 29 -20.28 -3.22 -3.57
C PRO A 29 -20.77 -3.88 -2.27
N GLY A 30 -20.00 -3.71 -1.20
CA GLY A 30 -20.30 -4.23 0.14
C GLY A 30 -19.32 -3.73 1.20
N GLU A 31 -19.51 -4.13 2.46
CA GLU A 31 -18.60 -3.71 3.54
C GLU A 31 -17.16 -4.17 3.27
N GLY A 32 -16.21 -3.23 3.27
CA GLY A 32 -14.83 -3.52 2.93
C GLY A 32 -13.81 -2.76 3.75
N GLY A 33 -12.55 -3.15 3.54
CA GLY A 33 -11.41 -2.61 4.26
C GLY A 33 -10.13 -2.71 3.45
N ALA A 34 -9.10 -2.06 3.98
CA ALA A 34 -7.75 -2.02 3.43
C ALA A 34 -6.74 -2.49 4.49
N GLY A 35 -5.78 -3.30 4.04
CA GLY A 35 -4.66 -3.80 4.82
C GLY A 35 -3.33 -3.47 4.13
N VAL A 36 -2.35 -3.03 4.91
CA VAL A 36 -0.97 -2.86 4.43
C VAL A 36 0.02 -3.36 5.45
N VAL A 37 1.05 -4.06 4.99
CA VAL A 37 2.25 -4.37 5.77
C VAL A 37 3.45 -3.78 5.06
N ILE A 38 4.22 -2.95 5.77
CA ILE A 38 5.46 -2.37 5.26
C ILE A 38 6.64 -3.06 5.92
N LYS A 39 7.58 -3.54 5.11
CA LYS A 39 8.83 -4.16 5.57
C LYS A 39 10.05 -3.39 5.11
N ASP A 40 11.10 -3.40 5.92
CA ASP A 40 12.42 -2.95 5.52
C ASP A 40 13.17 -4.01 4.70
N GLU A 41 14.39 -3.68 4.27
CA GLU A 41 15.27 -4.56 3.50
C GLU A 41 15.76 -5.79 4.27
N GLN A 42 15.64 -5.80 5.60
CA GLN A 42 15.91 -6.96 6.43
C GLN A 42 14.66 -7.82 6.63
N GLY A 43 13.54 -7.49 5.98
CA GLY A 43 12.27 -8.18 6.09
C GLY A 43 11.52 -7.92 7.40
N ARG A 44 11.97 -6.96 8.22
CA ARG A 44 11.30 -6.61 9.47
C ARG A 44 10.10 -5.74 9.17
N ILE A 45 9.00 -5.99 9.87
CA ILE A 45 7.80 -5.16 9.74
C ILE A 45 8.05 -3.83 10.45
N VAL A 46 7.99 -2.74 9.70
CA VAL A 46 8.21 -1.38 10.19
C VAL A 46 6.91 -0.58 10.32
N SER A 47 5.84 -0.98 9.61
CA SER A 47 4.51 -0.38 9.77
C SER A 47 3.41 -1.37 9.35
N ARG A 48 2.21 -1.19 9.91
CA ARG A 48 0.98 -1.93 9.56
C ARG A 48 -0.19 -0.96 9.52
N ILE A 49 -1.00 -1.04 8.47
CA ILE A 49 -2.21 -0.24 8.31
C ILE A 49 -3.41 -1.18 8.24
N LYS A 50 -4.48 -0.83 8.97
CA LYS A 50 -5.79 -1.46 8.88
C LYS A 50 -6.84 -0.36 8.85
N LYS A 51 -7.66 -0.33 7.82
CA LYS A 51 -8.67 0.73 7.64
C LYS A 51 -10.00 0.10 7.21
N TYR A 52 -11.06 0.39 7.97
CA TYR A 52 -12.42 0.12 7.52
C TYR A 52 -12.86 1.21 6.54
N LEU A 53 -13.43 0.82 5.41
CA LEU A 53 -13.79 1.72 4.30
C LEU A 53 -15.30 1.90 4.13
N GLY A 54 -16.12 1.20 4.94
CA GLY A 54 -17.57 1.17 4.74
C GLY A 54 -17.95 0.37 3.50
N SER A 55 -19.07 0.73 2.86
CA SER A 55 -19.50 0.10 1.62
C SER A 55 -18.64 0.56 0.43
N VAL A 56 -17.89 -0.37 -0.17
CA VAL A 56 -16.96 -0.15 -1.27
C VAL A 56 -17.02 -1.29 -2.28
N THR A 57 -16.52 -1.04 -3.49
CA THR A 57 -16.22 -2.12 -4.44
C THR A 57 -14.83 -2.70 -4.16
N ASN A 58 -14.55 -3.91 -4.65
CA ASN A 58 -13.27 -4.57 -4.43
C ASN A 58 -12.09 -3.76 -5.01
N ASN A 59 -12.17 -3.36 -6.28
CA ASN A 59 -11.15 -2.51 -6.90
C ASN A 59 -10.90 -1.20 -6.13
N ARG A 60 -11.96 -0.57 -5.62
CA ARG A 60 -11.84 0.65 -4.82
C ARG A 60 -11.12 0.37 -3.50
N ALA A 61 -11.42 -0.75 -2.84
CA ALA A 61 -10.73 -1.15 -1.61
C ALA A 61 -9.23 -1.34 -1.83
N GLU A 62 -8.83 -2.00 -2.93
CA GLU A 62 -7.42 -2.20 -3.27
C GLU A 62 -6.69 -0.89 -3.58
N TYR A 63 -7.27 0.00 -4.40
CA TYR A 63 -6.70 1.32 -4.64
C TYR A 63 -6.53 2.13 -3.35
N GLN A 64 -7.53 2.09 -2.46
CA GLN A 64 -7.46 2.76 -1.16
C GLN A 64 -6.36 2.17 -0.27
N ALA A 65 -6.17 0.85 -0.29
CA ALA A 65 -5.08 0.19 0.42
C ALA A 65 -3.71 0.62 -0.13
N LEU A 66 -3.57 0.67 -1.45
CA LEU A 66 -2.34 1.10 -2.13
C LEU A 66 -1.99 2.54 -1.80
N ILE A 67 -2.96 3.44 -1.88
CA ILE A 67 -2.79 4.86 -1.51
C ILE A 67 -2.34 4.99 -0.05
N ALA A 68 -2.97 4.24 0.86
CA ALA A 68 -2.59 4.27 2.28
C ALA A 68 -1.14 3.80 2.51
N GLY A 69 -0.72 2.73 1.83
CA GLY A 69 0.66 2.25 1.90
C GLY A 69 1.67 3.25 1.38
N LEU A 70 1.41 3.85 0.21
CA LEU A 70 2.27 4.87 -0.40
C LEU A 70 2.35 6.14 0.44
N GLN A 71 1.22 6.59 1.02
CA GLN A 71 1.19 7.71 1.97
C GLN A 71 2.12 7.47 3.15
N GLU A 72 2.07 6.28 3.75
CA GLU A 72 2.91 5.95 4.90
C GLU A 72 4.38 5.85 4.50
N ALA A 73 4.70 5.22 3.37
CA ALA A 73 6.08 5.15 2.88
C ALA A 73 6.68 6.54 2.60
N GLN A 74 5.89 7.48 2.07
CA GLN A 74 6.28 8.87 1.89
C GLN A 74 6.50 9.58 3.23
N ARG A 75 5.59 9.38 4.20
CA ARG A 75 5.72 9.93 5.56
C ARG A 75 6.98 9.45 6.28
N MET A 76 7.37 8.20 6.04
CA MET A 76 8.60 7.60 6.55
C MET A 76 9.87 8.12 5.86
N GLY A 77 9.74 8.90 4.78
CA GLY A 77 10.89 9.46 4.06
C GLY A 77 11.70 8.43 3.27
N THR A 78 11.08 7.32 2.88
CA THR A 78 11.72 6.21 2.13
C THR A 78 12.30 6.68 0.79
N SER A 79 13.35 6.00 0.30
CA SER A 79 13.99 6.34 -0.98
C SER A 79 13.33 5.65 -2.17
N ALA A 80 12.80 4.46 -1.93
CA ALA A 80 12.17 3.63 -2.94
C ALA A 80 11.11 2.74 -2.29
N VAL A 81 10.10 2.39 -3.07
CA VAL A 81 9.05 1.46 -2.68
C VAL A 81 8.96 0.35 -3.71
N GLU A 82 8.80 -0.88 -3.24
CA GLU A 82 8.36 -1.99 -4.08
C GLU A 82 7.02 -2.48 -3.54
N VAL A 83 6.02 -2.57 -4.42
CA VAL A 83 4.64 -2.85 -4.03
C VAL A 83 4.27 -4.24 -4.53
N TYR A 84 3.75 -5.06 -3.62
CA TYR A 84 3.14 -6.34 -3.89
C TYR A 84 1.64 -6.24 -3.66
N LEU A 85 0.88 -6.55 -4.72
CA LEU A 85 -0.58 -6.65 -4.75
C LEU A 85 -0.92 -8.02 -5.35
N ASP A 86 -2.01 -8.61 -4.91
CA ASP A 86 -2.55 -9.87 -5.44
C ASP A 86 -3.41 -9.67 -6.70
N SER A 87 -3.91 -8.45 -6.92
CA SER A 87 -4.74 -8.10 -8.07
C SER A 87 -3.93 -7.71 -9.30
N GLU A 88 -3.92 -8.62 -10.28
CA GLU A 88 -3.34 -8.37 -11.60
C GLU A 88 -3.96 -7.15 -12.30
N LEU A 89 -5.27 -6.91 -12.11
CA LEU A 89 -5.97 -5.79 -12.72
C LEU A 89 -5.39 -4.45 -12.24
N VAL A 90 -5.27 -4.26 -10.93
CA VAL A 90 -4.77 -3.00 -10.36
C VAL A 90 -3.30 -2.81 -10.71
N VAL A 91 -2.48 -3.87 -10.63
CA VAL A 91 -1.07 -3.83 -11.06
C VAL A 91 -0.95 -3.36 -12.50
N ASN A 92 -1.71 -3.96 -13.43
CA ASN A 92 -1.66 -3.60 -14.83
C ASN A 92 -2.22 -2.20 -15.13
N GLN A 93 -3.21 -1.72 -14.36
CA GLN A 93 -3.70 -0.35 -14.49
C GLN A 93 -2.67 0.68 -14.03
N VAL A 94 -2.04 0.47 -12.87
CA VAL A 94 -1.00 1.35 -12.33
C VAL A 94 0.22 1.41 -13.25
N ASN A 95 0.61 0.27 -13.83
CA ASN A 95 1.69 0.19 -14.82
C ASN A 95 1.30 0.71 -16.21
N GLY A 96 0.06 1.16 -16.42
CA GLY A 96 -0.42 1.70 -17.69
C GLY A 96 -0.63 0.67 -18.79
N VAL A 97 -0.56 -0.63 -18.48
CA VAL A 97 -0.86 -1.73 -19.40
C VAL A 97 -2.36 -1.75 -19.72
N TYR A 98 -3.19 -1.58 -18.69
CA TYR A 98 -4.64 -1.54 -18.84
C TYR A 98 -5.19 -0.13 -18.61
N ARG A 99 -6.09 0.29 -19.50
CA ARG A 99 -6.77 1.57 -19.37
C ARG A 99 -7.88 1.46 -18.32
N VAL A 100 -7.82 2.30 -17.29
CA VAL A 100 -8.94 2.50 -16.37
C VAL A 100 -10.09 3.19 -17.11
N ARG A 101 -11.30 2.62 -17.06
CA ARG A 101 -12.49 3.19 -17.72
C ARG A 101 -13.36 4.00 -16.76
N ASP A 102 -13.57 3.45 -15.57
CA ASP A 102 -14.33 4.06 -14.49
C ASP A 102 -13.72 5.41 -14.05
N ALA A 103 -14.56 6.42 -13.87
CA ALA A 103 -14.10 7.78 -13.59
C ALA A 103 -13.55 7.94 -12.16
N GLU A 104 -14.11 7.22 -11.20
CA GLU A 104 -13.62 7.23 -9.82
C GLU A 104 -12.28 6.51 -9.74
N LEU A 105 -12.17 5.31 -10.32
CA LEU A 105 -10.92 4.56 -10.35
C LEU A 105 -9.81 5.30 -11.10
N LYS A 106 -10.12 6.06 -12.17
CA LYS A 106 -9.13 6.95 -12.81
C LYS A 106 -8.58 8.00 -11.86
N THR A 107 -9.42 8.54 -10.99
CA THR A 107 -8.99 9.54 -10.01
C THR A 107 -8.02 8.91 -9.00
N LEU A 108 -8.32 7.67 -8.56
CA LEU A 108 -7.46 6.92 -7.65
C LEU A 108 -6.15 6.48 -8.31
N GLU A 109 -6.19 5.98 -9.55
CA GLU A 109 -5.00 5.63 -10.34
C GLU A 109 -4.09 6.83 -10.54
N GLY A 110 -4.66 8.00 -10.87
CA GLY A 110 -3.91 9.24 -10.97
C GLY A 110 -3.26 9.65 -9.64
N GLU A 111 -3.92 9.41 -8.50
CA GLU A 111 -3.30 9.64 -7.19
C GLU A 111 -2.14 8.67 -6.91
N VAL A 112 -2.32 7.38 -7.19
CA VAL A 112 -1.27 6.37 -7.03
C VAL A 112 -0.04 6.76 -7.84
N ARG A 113 -0.23 7.13 -9.12
CA ARG A 113 0.88 7.53 -10.00
C ARG A 113 1.62 8.75 -9.48
N ARG A 114 0.91 9.80 -9.07
CA ARG A 114 1.53 10.98 -8.44
C ARG A 114 2.37 10.65 -7.20
N ARG A 115 2.05 9.57 -6.49
CA ARG A 115 2.81 9.13 -5.32
C ARG A 115 4.02 8.27 -5.64
N LEU A 116 3.98 7.55 -6.76
CA LEU A 116 5.08 6.72 -7.24
C LEU A 116 6.18 7.54 -7.95
N GLY A 117 5.84 8.71 -8.49
CA GLY A 117 6.77 9.62 -9.19
C GLY A 117 6.41 9.73 -10.67
#